data_AF-A0A349DP62-F1
#
_entry.id   AF-A0A349DP62-F1
#
_cell.length_a   1.000
_cell.length_b   1.000
_cell.length_c   1.000
_cell.angle_alpha   90.00
_cell.angle_beta   90.00
_cell.angle_gamma   90.00
#
_symmetry.space_group_name_H-M   'P 1'
#
loop_
_entity.id
_entity.type
_entity.pdbx_description
1 polymer ?
#
loop_
_entity_poly.entity_id
_entity_poly.type
_entity_poly.pdbx_seq_one_letter_code
_entity_poly.pdbx_strand_id
1 'polypeptide(L)'
;MFIKRNQVYYYNTGNNKSILLEGIDAYSFEKVFQTTIYPTSSIDTSLNPRAGETDQTYCIDYQGAYLIEEYFDTETTAPNITIYFLPSIDANSFSINKMLFPYYKDKQAVYSHINILVDLNPRAYNKAVQIDQLPNKQYKALPFNILYQYPAKVG
;
A
#
# COMPACT_ATOMS: atom_id res chain seq x y z
N MET A 1 2.85 -0.23 -10.46
CA MET A 1 4.24 -0.03 -10.90
C MET A 1 4.62 -1.06 -11.96
N PHE A 2 5.56 -0.74 -12.84
CA PHE A 2 6.08 -1.62 -13.89
C PHE A 2 7.52 -1.27 -14.24
N ILE A 3 8.27 -2.23 -14.79
CA ILE A 3 9.65 -2.03 -15.25
C ILE A 3 9.65 -1.68 -16.74
N LYS A 4 10.40 -0.67 -17.13
CA LYS A 4 10.71 -0.35 -18.54
C LYS A 4 12.12 0.21 -18.62
N ARG A 5 12.95 -0.29 -19.56
CA ARG A 5 14.33 0.20 -19.77
C ARG A 5 15.16 0.25 -18.46
N ASN A 6 15.06 -0.79 -17.64
CA ASN A 6 15.75 -0.90 -16.35
C ASN A 6 15.40 0.23 -15.35
N GLN A 7 14.19 0.76 -15.44
CA GLN A 7 13.65 1.77 -14.53
C GLN A 7 12.25 1.36 -14.09
N VAL A 8 11.89 1.70 -12.86
CA VAL A 8 10.55 1.45 -12.31
C VAL A 8 9.68 2.67 -12.51
N TYR A 9 8.49 2.45 -13.05
CA TYR A 9 7.49 3.49 -13.27
C TYR A 9 6.20 3.16 -12.54
N TYR A 10 5.43 4.19 -12.18
CA TYR A 10 4.03 4.05 -11.82
C TYR A 10 3.16 4.77 -12.86
N TYR A 11 2.12 4.09 -13.35
CA TYR A 11 1.14 4.70 -14.25
C TYR A 11 -0.01 5.25 -13.42
N ASN A 12 -0.20 6.57 -13.45
CA ASN A 12 -1.31 7.26 -12.81
C ASN A 12 -2.47 7.37 -13.82
N THR A 13 -3.56 6.66 -13.52
CA THR A 13 -4.78 6.65 -14.33
C THR A 13 -5.52 7.99 -14.28
N GLY A 14 -5.46 8.71 -13.17
CA GLY A 14 -6.13 9.99 -12.95
C GLY A 14 -5.62 11.12 -13.85
N ASN A 15 -4.35 11.09 -14.26
CA ASN A 15 -3.79 12.08 -15.19
C ASN A 15 -3.23 11.47 -16.49
N ASN A 16 -3.44 10.17 -16.71
CA ASN A 16 -2.97 9.41 -17.87
C ASN A 16 -1.46 9.57 -18.14
N LYS A 17 -0.62 9.51 -17.09
CA LYS A 17 0.84 9.64 -17.20
C LYS A 17 1.58 8.54 -16.46
N SER A 18 2.71 8.13 -17.03
CA SER A 18 3.71 7.33 -16.32
C SER A 18 4.71 8.24 -15.62
N ILE A 19 4.97 7.97 -14.35
CA ILE A 19 5.94 8.68 -13.52
C ILE A 19 7.12 7.74 -13.26
N LEU A 20 8.34 8.24 -13.48
CA LEU A 20 9.57 7.54 -13.09
C LEU A 20 9.68 7.56 -11.56
N LEU A 21 9.89 6.41 -10.95
CA LEU A 21 10.16 6.29 -9.52
C LEU A 21 11.66 6.10 -9.32
N GLU A 22 12.34 7.22 -9.08
CA GLU A 22 13.79 7.23 -8.88
C GLU A 22 14.19 6.47 -7.62
N GLY A 23 15.38 5.84 -7.67
CA GLY A 23 15.93 5.14 -6.52
C GLY A 23 15.34 3.75 -6.25
N ILE A 24 14.41 3.24 -7.07
CA ILE A 24 13.97 1.84 -7.00
C ILE A 24 14.84 0.99 -7.93
N ASP A 25 15.37 -0.13 -7.41
CA ASP A 25 16.16 -1.05 -8.21
C ASP A 25 15.27 -1.94 -9.09
N ALA A 26 15.33 -1.73 -10.39
CA ALA A 26 14.53 -2.48 -11.35
C ALA A 26 14.92 -3.96 -11.46
N TYR A 27 16.14 -4.35 -11.04
CA TYR A 27 16.58 -5.75 -11.12
C TYR A 27 16.00 -6.63 -10.03
N SER A 28 15.89 -6.11 -8.80
CA SER A 28 15.30 -6.82 -7.66
C SER A 28 13.83 -6.47 -7.42
N PHE A 29 13.24 -5.60 -8.25
CA PHE A 29 11.85 -5.20 -8.12
C PHE A 29 10.87 -6.37 -8.32
N GLU A 30 10.00 -6.58 -7.36
CA GLU A 30 8.93 -7.58 -7.40
C GLU A 30 7.60 -6.98 -6.91
N LYS A 31 6.50 -7.26 -7.63
CA LYS A 31 5.15 -7.04 -7.10
C LYS A 31 4.72 -8.29 -6.33
N VAL A 32 4.45 -8.14 -5.04
CA VAL A 32 4.27 -9.27 -4.13
C VAL A 32 2.78 -9.54 -3.85
N PHE A 33 2.01 -8.48 -3.60
CA PHE A 33 0.63 -8.60 -3.15
C PHE A 33 -0.23 -7.41 -3.58
N GLN A 34 -1.52 -7.66 -3.79
CA GLN A 34 -2.50 -6.62 -4.07
C GLN A 34 -3.83 -6.99 -3.39
N THR A 35 -4.47 -6.00 -2.78
CA THR A 35 -5.77 -6.15 -2.12
C THR A 35 -6.60 -4.88 -2.24
N THR A 36 -7.91 -5.03 -2.17
CA THR A 36 -8.85 -3.91 -2.06
C THR A 36 -9.44 -3.90 -0.66
N ILE A 37 -9.37 -2.75 0.00
CA ILE A 37 -10.00 -2.51 1.29
C ILE A 37 -11.35 -1.83 1.02
N TYR A 38 -12.43 -2.46 1.46
CA TYR A 38 -13.79 -1.95 1.30
C TYR A 38 -14.21 -1.08 2.48
N PRO A 39 -15.05 -0.06 2.25
CA PRO A 39 -15.57 0.77 3.32
C PRO A 39 -16.48 -0.03 4.25
N THR A 40 -16.46 0.30 5.55
CA THR A 40 -17.32 -0.34 6.56
C THR A 40 -18.69 0.34 6.70
N SER A 41 -18.79 1.61 6.31
CA SER A 41 -20.02 2.39 6.30
C SER A 41 -20.58 2.53 4.89
N SER A 42 -21.90 2.71 4.79
CA SER A 42 -22.54 3.11 3.53
C SER A 42 -21.98 4.46 3.07
N ILE A 43 -21.54 4.52 1.81
CA ILE A 43 -21.03 5.74 1.17
C ILE A 43 -21.89 6.00 -0.06
N ASP A 44 -22.11 7.27 -0.38
CA ASP A 44 -22.80 7.64 -1.62
C ASP A 44 -21.90 7.32 -2.81
N THR A 45 -22.28 6.30 -3.58
CA THR A 45 -21.56 5.83 -4.76
C THR A 45 -22.18 6.32 -6.07
N SER A 46 -23.08 7.30 -6.03
CA SER A 46 -23.82 7.79 -7.20
C SER A 46 -22.90 8.39 -8.28
N LEU A 47 -21.86 9.12 -7.86
CA LEU A 47 -20.85 9.70 -8.77
C LEU A 47 -19.69 8.73 -9.04
N ASN A 48 -19.22 8.04 -8.01
CA ASN A 48 -18.12 7.09 -8.08
C ASN A 48 -18.56 5.72 -7.50
N PRO A 49 -18.70 4.68 -8.33
CA PRO A 49 -19.08 3.34 -7.88
C PRO A 49 -18.12 2.71 -6.87
N ARG A 50 -16.87 3.17 -6.83
CA ARG A 50 -15.82 2.68 -5.93
C ARG A 50 -15.60 3.57 -4.72
N ALA A 51 -16.45 4.57 -4.48
CA ALA A 51 -16.25 5.53 -3.41
C ALA A 51 -16.05 4.84 -2.05
N GLY A 52 -14.96 5.19 -1.36
CA GLY A 52 -14.53 4.63 -0.09
C GLY A 52 -13.68 3.38 -0.18
N GLU A 53 -13.50 2.79 -1.36
CA GLU A 53 -12.52 1.72 -1.55
C GLU A 53 -11.10 2.27 -1.53
N THR A 54 -10.16 1.45 -1.06
CA THR A 54 -8.73 1.69 -1.18
C THR A 54 -8.07 0.48 -1.80
N ASP A 55 -7.48 0.63 -2.98
CA ASP A 55 -6.60 -0.40 -3.54
C ASP A 55 -5.20 -0.25 -2.93
N GLN A 56 -4.66 -1.35 -2.42
CA GLN A 56 -3.30 -1.42 -1.91
C GLN A 56 -2.49 -2.40 -2.75
N THR A 57 -1.39 -1.92 -3.33
CA THR A 57 -0.42 -2.76 -4.03
C THR A 57 0.92 -2.68 -3.33
N TYR A 58 1.50 -3.85 -3.06
CA TYR A 58 2.79 -3.96 -2.40
C TYR A 58 3.85 -4.51 -3.33
N CYS A 59 4.98 -3.82 -3.31
CA CYS A 59 6.16 -4.18 -4.07
C CYS A 59 7.37 -4.22 -3.13
N ILE A 60 8.44 -4.87 -3.56
CA ILE A 60 9.73 -4.87 -2.89
C ILE A 60 10.84 -4.67 -3.90
N ASP A 61 11.99 -4.20 -3.42
CA ASP A 61 13.30 -4.32 -4.07
C ASP A 61 14.34 -4.66 -2.98
N TYR A 62 15.64 -4.69 -3.29
CA TYR A 62 16.65 -4.98 -2.27
C TYR A 62 16.73 -3.96 -1.12
N GLN A 63 16.21 -2.74 -1.30
CA GLN A 63 16.27 -1.64 -0.33
C GLN A 63 15.10 -1.66 0.65
N GLY A 64 13.99 -2.28 0.29
CA GLY A 64 12.88 -2.52 1.21
C GLY A 64 11.55 -2.73 0.51
N ALA A 65 10.46 -2.32 1.15
CA ALA A 65 9.12 -2.45 0.60
C ALA A 65 8.51 -1.11 0.19
N TYR A 66 7.58 -1.20 -0.74
CA TYR A 66 6.80 -0.09 -1.27
C TYR A 66 5.32 -0.40 -1.14
N LEU A 67 4.54 0.58 -0.69
CA LEU A 67 3.09 0.50 -0.63
C LEU A 67 2.51 1.58 -1.54
N ILE A 68 1.70 1.16 -2.50
CA ILE A 68 0.92 2.04 -3.38
C ILE A 68 -0.51 1.98 -2.88
N GLU A 69 -1.06 3.12 -2.48
CA GLU A 69 -2.46 3.25 -2.11
C GLU A 69 -3.19 4.12 -3.12
N GLU A 70 -4.33 3.63 -3.58
CA GLU A 70 -5.24 4.33 -4.48
C GLU A 70 -6.60 4.41 -3.79
N TYR A 71 -6.90 5.56 -3.18
CA TYR A 71 -8.15 5.82 -2.46
C TYR A 71 -9.17 6.50 -3.37
N PHE A 72 -10.35 5.90 -3.49
CA PHE A 72 -11.43 6.41 -4.31
C PHE A 72 -12.36 7.28 -3.46
N ASP A 73 -12.41 8.59 -3.71
CA ASP A 73 -13.34 9.48 -3.02
C ASP A 73 -14.71 9.56 -3.71
N THR A 74 -15.65 10.26 -3.07
CA THR A 74 -17.02 10.44 -3.57
C THR A 74 -17.13 11.48 -4.68
N GLU A 75 -16.14 12.34 -4.85
CA GLU A 75 -16.23 13.56 -5.67
C GLU A 75 -15.50 13.43 -7.02
N THR A 76 -14.61 12.44 -7.14
CA THR A 76 -13.76 12.23 -8.31
C THR A 76 -13.77 10.77 -8.73
N THR A 77 -13.65 10.52 -10.04
CA THR A 77 -13.58 9.17 -10.60
C THR A 77 -12.15 8.61 -10.61
N ALA A 78 -11.15 9.48 -10.41
CA ALA A 78 -9.75 9.11 -10.30
C ALA A 78 -9.37 8.91 -8.82
N PRO A 79 -8.53 7.92 -8.49
CA PRO A 79 -8.12 7.74 -7.11
C PRO A 79 -7.11 8.80 -6.67
N ASN A 80 -7.16 9.12 -5.38
CA ASN A 80 -6.06 9.75 -4.66
C ASN A 80 -4.97 8.71 -4.45
N ILE A 81 -3.79 8.96 -5.00
CA ILE A 81 -2.66 8.02 -5.01
C ILE A 81 -1.62 8.49 -4.02
N THR A 82 -1.09 7.57 -3.20
CA THR A 82 0.15 7.79 -2.45
C THR A 82 1.06 6.58 -2.54
N ILE A 83 2.35 6.82 -2.79
CA ILE A 83 3.37 5.78 -2.86
C ILE A 83 4.33 5.98 -1.69
N TYR A 84 4.37 4.99 -0.80
CA TYR A 84 5.24 4.94 0.36
C TYR A 84 6.45 4.07 0.07
N PHE A 85 7.62 4.49 0.54
CA PHE A 85 8.80 3.66 0.70
C PHE A 85 9.03 3.38 2.18
N LEU A 86 9.23 2.11 2.50
CA LEU A 86 9.35 1.56 3.84
C LEU A 86 10.72 0.85 3.98
N PRO A 87 11.82 1.60 4.22
CA PRO A 87 13.19 1.07 4.17
C PRO A 87 13.52 0.07 5.28
N SER A 88 12.73 0.04 6.35
CA SER A 88 12.98 -0.85 7.49
C SER A 88 12.39 -2.25 7.32
N ILE A 89 11.79 -2.55 6.18
CA ILE A 89 11.20 -3.86 5.87
C ILE A 89 12.19 -4.66 5.05
N ASP A 90 12.70 -5.76 5.59
CA ASP A 90 13.53 -6.70 4.85
C ASP A 90 12.71 -7.38 3.74
N ALA A 91 13.14 -7.20 2.49
CA ALA A 91 12.45 -7.67 1.30
C ALA A 91 12.36 -9.20 1.22
N ASN A 92 13.39 -9.91 1.69
CA ASN A 92 13.43 -11.37 1.68
C ASN A 92 12.38 -11.96 2.63
N SER A 93 12.33 -11.45 3.86
CA SER A 93 11.34 -11.82 4.87
C SER A 93 9.92 -11.52 4.39
N PHE A 94 9.76 -10.43 3.63
CA PHE A 94 8.48 -10.03 3.08
C PHE A 94 8.02 -10.94 1.93
N SER A 95 8.90 -11.27 0.99
CA SER A 95 8.60 -12.15 -0.16
C SER A 95 8.23 -13.56 0.28
N ILE A 96 9.00 -14.15 1.21
CA ILE A 96 8.80 -15.52 1.71
C ILE A 96 7.45 -15.67 2.39
N ASN A 97 7.11 -14.72 3.25
CA ASN A 97 5.91 -14.82 4.05
C ASN A 97 4.66 -14.28 3.31
N LYS A 98 4.85 -13.52 2.22
CA LYS A 98 3.81 -12.68 1.58
C LYS A 98 3.03 -11.88 2.64
N MET A 99 3.70 -11.55 3.74
CA MET A 99 3.06 -11.09 4.96
C MET A 99 3.01 -9.58 4.96
N LEU A 100 1.80 -9.09 4.80
CA LEU A 100 1.35 -7.84 5.35
C LEU A 100 0.34 -8.12 6.43
N PHE A 101 0.81 -8.62 7.58
CA PHE A 101 -0.03 -8.76 8.75
C PHE A 101 0.58 -8.09 9.99
N PRO A 102 -0.01 -6.98 10.47
CA PRO A 102 -0.79 -6.02 9.69
C PRO A 102 -0.18 -4.64 9.77
N TYR A 103 -0.22 -3.95 8.64
CA TYR A 103 0.16 -2.56 8.61
C TYR A 103 -1.09 -1.76 8.91
N TYR A 104 -1.15 -1.22 10.13
CA TYR A 104 -2.15 -0.21 10.45
C TYR A 104 -1.65 1.11 9.84
N LYS A 105 -2.50 1.84 9.14
CA LYS A 105 -2.18 3.18 8.68
C LYS A 105 -3.28 4.12 9.14
N ASP A 106 -2.88 5.19 9.81
CA ASP A 106 -3.77 6.31 10.10
C ASP A 106 -3.37 7.55 9.30
N LYS A 107 -3.93 8.71 9.66
CA LYS A 107 -3.64 9.98 8.98
C LYS A 107 -2.18 10.43 9.11
N GLN A 108 -1.41 9.87 10.04
CA GLN A 108 -0.12 10.38 10.49
C GLN A 108 1.04 9.39 10.21
N ALA A 109 0.79 8.08 10.28
CA ALA A 109 1.86 7.10 10.08
C ALA A 109 1.38 5.77 9.50
N VAL A 110 2.37 5.01 9.02
CA VAL A 110 2.28 3.60 8.71
C VAL A 110 2.92 2.84 9.88
N TYR A 111 2.21 1.86 10.43
CA TYR A 111 2.65 1.09 11.58
C TYR A 111 2.72 -0.39 11.21
N SER A 112 3.79 -1.09 11.57
CA SER A 112 3.82 -2.55 11.48
C SER A 112 3.54 -3.19 12.83
N HIS A 113 2.99 -4.40 12.81
CA HIS A 113 2.94 -5.24 14.00
C HIS A 113 4.34 -5.52 14.55
N ILE A 114 4.50 -5.46 15.87
CA ILE A 114 5.79 -5.69 16.53
C ILE A 114 6.18 -7.17 16.54
N ASN A 115 5.20 -8.08 16.51
CA ASN A 115 5.45 -9.52 16.54
C ASN A 115 5.25 -10.16 15.15
N ILE A 116 6.18 -11.04 14.75
CA ILE A 116 5.98 -11.96 13.63
C ILE A 116 4.86 -12.92 14.05
N LEU A 117 3.70 -12.81 13.41
CA LEU A 117 2.56 -13.70 13.68
C LEU A 117 2.74 -14.95 12.81
N VAL A 118 3.58 -15.88 13.30
CA VAL A 118 4.10 -17.06 12.57
C VAL A 118 2.97 -18.02 12.09
N ASP A 119 1.79 -17.98 12.71
CA ASP A 119 0.70 -18.94 12.47
C ASP A 119 -0.53 -18.36 11.75
N LEU A 120 -0.47 -17.14 11.22
CA LEU A 120 -1.58 -16.58 10.45
C LEU A 120 -1.46 -16.98 8.99
N ASN A 121 -2.40 -17.79 8.49
CA ASN A 121 -2.57 -18.01 7.05
C ASN A 121 -2.91 -16.66 6.38
N PRO A 122 -2.01 -16.05 5.58
CA PRO A 122 -2.20 -14.69 5.06
C PRO A 122 -3.41 -14.56 4.13
N ARG A 123 -3.91 -15.67 3.58
CA ARG A 123 -5.11 -15.69 2.74
C ARG A 123 -6.41 -15.65 3.53
N ALA A 124 -6.38 -15.99 4.83
CA ALA A 124 -7.57 -16.04 5.68
C ALA A 124 -7.94 -14.68 6.27
N TYR A 125 -6.99 -13.74 6.29
CA TYR A 125 -7.17 -12.39 6.79
C TYR A 125 -7.03 -11.43 5.60
N ASN A 126 -8.13 -10.88 5.10
CA ASN A 126 -8.14 -9.94 3.99
C ASN A 126 -9.01 -8.72 4.28
N LYS A 127 -9.44 -8.55 5.53
CA LYS A 127 -10.25 -7.42 5.99
C LYS A 127 -9.64 -6.81 7.25
N ALA A 128 -9.66 -5.47 7.32
CA ALA A 128 -9.24 -4.70 8.50
C ALA A 128 -9.90 -5.19 9.81
N VAL A 129 -11.18 -5.59 9.75
CA VAL A 129 -11.92 -6.08 10.92
C VAL A 129 -11.35 -7.39 11.52
N GLN A 130 -10.66 -8.20 10.72
CA GLN A 130 -10.05 -9.45 11.22
C GLN A 130 -8.72 -9.17 11.93
N ILE A 131 -8.05 -8.07 11.57
CA ILE A 131 -6.86 -7.53 12.25
C ILE A 131 -7.24 -6.96 13.61
N ASP A 132 -8.38 -6.25 13.69
CA ASP A 132 -8.92 -5.73 14.94
C ASP A 132 -9.35 -6.82 15.93
N GLN A 133 -9.38 -8.08 15.51
CA GLN A 133 -9.67 -9.22 16.37
C GLN A 133 -8.40 -9.92 16.87
N LEU A 134 -7.20 -9.47 16.47
CA LEU A 134 -5.96 -10.05 16.96
C LEU A 134 -5.78 -9.75 18.46
N PRO A 135 -5.41 -10.76 19.27
CA PRO A 135 -5.30 -10.63 20.72
C PRO A 135 -4.10 -9.77 21.16
N ASN A 136 -3.09 -9.62 20.30
CA ASN A 136 -1.95 -8.75 20.52
C ASN A 136 -1.99 -7.66 19.44
N LYS A 137 -2.24 -6.41 19.84
CA LYS A 137 -2.37 -5.24 18.94
C LYS A 137 -1.20 -4.28 19.15
N GLN A 138 0.01 -4.83 19.19
CA GLN A 138 1.21 -4.03 19.39
C GLN A 138 1.76 -3.62 18.03
N TYR A 139 1.67 -2.32 17.74
CA TYR A 139 2.15 -1.73 16.51
C TYR A 139 3.29 -0.76 16.79
N LYS A 140 4.27 -0.70 15.90
CA LYS A 140 5.33 0.30 15.92
C LYS A 140 5.27 1.11 14.63
N ALA A 141 5.32 2.44 14.79
CA ALA A 141 5.44 3.33 13.64
C ALA A 141 6.73 3.01 12.88
N LEU A 142 6.61 2.83 11.57
CA LEU A 142 7.75 2.63 10.71
C LEU A 142 8.18 3.97 10.09
N PRO A 143 9.49 4.21 9.97
CA PRO A 143 9.93 5.31 9.14
C PRO A 143 9.46 5.05 7.70
N PHE A 144 8.91 6.09 7.07
CA PHE A 144 8.46 6.03 5.69
C PHE A 144 8.82 7.30 4.96
N ASN A 145 9.00 7.18 3.64
CA ASN A 145 9.13 8.31 2.74
C ASN A 145 7.98 8.27 1.74
N ILE A 146 7.42 9.43 1.40
CA ILE A 146 6.44 9.53 0.31
C ILE A 146 7.22 9.77 -0.98
N LEU A 147 7.19 8.81 -1.90
CA LEU A 147 7.83 8.92 -3.21
C LEU A 147 6.95 9.67 -4.21
N TYR A 148 5.63 9.56 -4.05
CA TYR A 148 4.67 10.16 -4.96
C TYR A 148 3.33 10.38 -4.26
N GLN A 149 2.68 11.49 -4.56
CA GLN A 149 1.33 11.78 -4.11
C GLN A 149 0.54 12.51 -5.21
N TYR A 150 -0.70 12.07 -5.45
CA TYR A 150 -1.61 12.69 -6.39
C TYR A 150 -3.06 12.66 -5.88
N PRO A 151 -3.83 13.75 -6.01
CA PRO A 151 -3.36 15.10 -6.32
C PRO A 151 -2.33 15.54 -5.27
N ALA A 152 -1.43 16.44 -5.65
CA ALA A 152 -0.46 16.97 -4.69
C ALA A 152 -1.23 17.66 -3.56
N LYS A 153 -0.96 17.31 -2.30
CA LYS A 153 -1.51 18.08 -1.18
C LYS A 153 -0.96 19.50 -1.28
N VAL A 154 -1.85 20.48 -1.35
CA VAL A 154 -1.48 21.88 -1.20
C VAL A 154 -1.00 22.02 0.25
N GLY A 155 0.28 22.37 0.41
CA GLY A 155 0.88 22.65 1.71
C GLY A 155 0.36 23.95 2.32
#